data_AF-A0A498KHY3-F1
#
_entry.id   AF-A0A498KHY3-F1
#
_cell.length_a   1.000
_cell.length_b   1.000
_cell.length_c   1.000
_cell.angle_alpha   90.00
_cell.angle_beta   90.00
_cell.angle_gamma   90.00
#
_symmetry.space_group_name_H-M   'P 1'
#
loop_
_entity.id
_entity.type
_entity.pdbx_description
1 polymer ?
#
loop_
_entity_poly.entity_id
_entity_poly.type
_entity_poly.pdbx_seq_one_letter_code
_entity_poly.pdbx_strand_id
1 'polypeptide(L)'
;MESLMAATIFALFFLLRTLDARYSPQDIVSTTITVDHRGKGHFLRVQQAIDSVPPNNVVWTRILISPGVYFEKVVIPREKPYIILEGNPRHLTTIEFGDAGSSATSSTFELSADNFVARNIVFKVKLFEVSLFNLPLNSQQNVYDHLIEPIASKRTTWAPAALIQSDKASFYQCSFVSLQDTLTDFKGRHYFYNCFIEGAMDFIWGNGQSIYEKCQIHTLSDKIGGGCYITAQGRDSPNDTTGFVFKDCNVFGTGPILLGRAYRQFARVFASTNMENNINPEGWLAWHYSGSENLITFSEVGCTGRGADMRHRVKWEKQLPPEEVAFLTNTASFIDQDGWLGRLLCLIHTFVKQYLSGDVGRIFAEPRKFLEQYLSGDVGRIFAEPRKFLEQYLSGDVGRIFAEPRKFLEQYLSGDVGRIFAEPRKFLGVFISCNFILFN
;
A
#
# COMPACT_ATOMS: atom_id res chain seq x y z
N MET A 1 17.06 -26.05 20.06
CA MET A 1 15.99 -25.81 19.06
C MET A 1 14.60 -25.91 19.67
N GLU A 2 14.27 -26.91 20.47
CA GLU A 2 12.93 -27.05 21.09
C GLU A 2 12.54 -25.91 22.05
N SER A 3 13.47 -25.38 22.85
CA SER A 3 13.21 -24.20 23.70
C SER A 3 12.99 -22.91 22.88
N LEU A 4 13.65 -22.77 21.73
CA LEU A 4 13.48 -21.62 20.84
C LEU A 4 12.14 -21.70 20.10
N MET A 5 11.71 -22.91 19.73
CA MET A 5 10.40 -23.19 19.13
C MET A 5 9.26 -22.98 20.15
N ALA A 6 9.41 -23.48 21.37
CA ALA A 6 8.42 -23.26 22.44
C ALA A 6 8.34 -21.77 22.83
N ALA A 7 9.48 -21.07 22.92
CA ALA A 7 9.50 -19.63 23.19
C ALA A 7 8.94 -18.79 22.03
N THR A 8 9.15 -19.18 20.78
CA THR A 8 8.52 -18.52 19.63
C THR A 8 7.02 -18.79 19.57
N ILE A 9 6.57 -20.01 19.89
CA ILE A 9 5.14 -20.34 19.99
C ILE A 9 4.50 -19.59 21.16
N PHE A 10 5.14 -19.52 22.33
CA PHE A 10 4.61 -18.80 23.50
C PHE A 10 4.62 -17.28 23.28
N ALA A 11 5.65 -16.73 22.60
CA ALA A 11 5.69 -15.35 22.17
C ALA A 11 4.63 -15.05 21.10
N LEU A 12 4.35 -15.99 20.18
CA LEU A 12 3.23 -15.89 19.24
C LEU A 12 1.90 -15.89 19.99
N PHE A 13 1.71 -16.78 20.98
CA PHE A 13 0.51 -16.83 21.83
C PHE A 13 0.33 -15.56 22.66
N PHE A 14 1.41 -14.96 23.16
CA PHE A 14 1.36 -13.68 23.87
C PHE A 14 1.08 -12.51 22.92
N LEU A 15 1.71 -12.48 21.73
CA LEU A 15 1.39 -11.49 20.67
C LEU A 15 -0.08 -11.61 20.23
N LEU A 16 -0.58 -12.83 20.03
CA LEU A 16 -1.96 -13.13 19.67
C LEU A 16 -2.95 -12.70 20.77
N ARG A 17 -2.63 -12.92 22.06
CA ARG A 17 -3.45 -12.43 23.19
C ARG A 17 -3.37 -10.92 23.39
N THR A 18 -2.27 -10.26 23.04
CA THR A 18 -2.21 -8.79 23.04
C THR A 18 -2.86 -8.14 21.80
N LEU A 19 -3.05 -8.92 20.73
CA LEU A 19 -3.82 -8.51 19.54
C LEU A 19 -5.34 -8.66 19.74
N ASP A 20 -5.79 -9.46 20.71
CA ASP A 20 -7.21 -9.63 21.04
C ASP A 20 -7.91 -8.36 21.57
N ALA A 21 -7.16 -7.30 21.93
CA ALA A 21 -7.75 -6.04 22.40
C ALA A 21 -8.07 -5.02 21.28
N ARG A 22 -7.75 -5.32 20.01
CA ARG A 22 -8.03 -4.43 18.86
C ARG A 22 -8.82 -5.09 17.75
N TYR A 23 -9.44 -6.22 18.02
CA TYR A 23 -10.31 -6.88 17.06
C TYR A 23 -11.72 -6.27 17.16
N SER A 24 -12.11 -5.49 16.14
CA SER A 24 -13.53 -5.20 15.94
C SER A 24 -14.14 -6.40 15.19
N PRO A 25 -15.24 -7.00 15.65
CA PRO A 25 -15.98 -8.01 14.89
C PRO A 25 -16.39 -7.57 13.47
N GLN A 26 -16.25 -6.28 13.16
CA GLN A 26 -16.49 -5.65 11.85
C GLN A 26 -15.40 -5.92 10.81
N ASP A 27 -14.26 -6.52 11.18
CA ASP A 27 -13.07 -6.70 10.33
C ASP A 27 -13.07 -8.02 9.51
N ILE A 28 -14.14 -8.80 9.62
CA ILE A 28 -14.36 -10.02 8.83
C ILE A 28 -15.13 -9.66 7.57
N VAL A 29 -14.68 -10.14 6.41
CA VAL A 29 -15.48 -10.10 5.18
C VAL A 29 -16.78 -10.88 5.43
N SER A 30 -17.90 -10.15 5.53
CA SER A 30 -19.20 -10.75 5.84
C SER A 30 -19.86 -11.34 4.59
N THR A 31 -19.63 -10.71 3.44
CA THR A 31 -20.32 -11.04 2.19
C THR A 31 -19.34 -10.98 1.02
N THR A 32 -19.41 -11.94 0.10
CA THR A 32 -18.68 -11.90 -1.16
C THR A 32 -19.65 -11.88 -2.35
N ILE A 33 -19.53 -10.87 -3.19
CA ILE A 33 -20.27 -10.69 -4.43
C ILE A 33 -19.30 -10.92 -5.59
N THR A 34 -19.67 -11.75 -6.57
CA THR A 34 -18.82 -12.04 -7.73
C THR A 34 -19.31 -11.31 -8.96
N VAL A 35 -18.37 -10.79 -9.75
CA VAL A 35 -18.64 -10.14 -11.04
C VAL A 35 -17.90 -10.91 -12.13
N ASP A 36 -18.59 -11.30 -13.18
CA ASP A 36 -18.00 -11.92 -14.37
C ASP A 36 -18.76 -11.44 -15.61
N HIS A 37 -18.07 -10.70 -16.48
CA HIS A 37 -18.64 -10.21 -17.75
C HIS A 37 -19.07 -11.35 -18.69
N ARG A 38 -18.67 -12.61 -18.42
CA ARG A 38 -19.08 -13.81 -19.16
C ARG A 38 -20.28 -14.54 -18.53
N GLY A 39 -20.85 -14.03 -17.43
CA GLY A 39 -22.09 -14.54 -16.84
C GLY A 39 -21.95 -15.64 -15.79
N LYS A 40 -20.75 -15.92 -15.26
CA LYS A 40 -20.57 -16.91 -14.18
C LYS A 40 -20.58 -16.30 -12.76
N GLY A 41 -20.69 -14.98 -12.65
CA GLY A 41 -20.77 -14.25 -11.38
C GLY A 41 -22.21 -13.88 -11.02
N HIS A 42 -22.42 -13.33 -9.82
CA HIS A 42 -23.71 -12.76 -9.43
C HIS A 42 -24.14 -11.60 -10.34
N PHE A 43 -23.16 -10.82 -10.84
CA PHE A 43 -23.41 -9.70 -11.75
C PHE A 43 -22.49 -9.75 -12.98
N LEU A 44 -22.96 -9.14 -14.07
CA LEU A 44 -22.18 -8.96 -15.31
C LEU A 44 -21.31 -7.70 -15.25
N ARG A 45 -21.79 -6.67 -14.54
CA ARG A 45 -21.17 -5.34 -14.44
C ARG A 45 -20.72 -5.06 -13.02
N VAL A 46 -19.63 -4.30 -12.89
CA VAL A 46 -19.09 -3.87 -11.59
C VAL A 46 -20.05 -2.92 -10.91
N GLN A 47 -20.64 -1.97 -11.65
CA GLN A 47 -21.59 -1.02 -11.06
C GLN A 47 -22.81 -1.73 -10.46
N GLN A 48 -23.32 -2.79 -11.11
CA GLN A 48 -24.46 -3.56 -10.57
C GLN A 48 -24.12 -4.24 -9.22
N ALA A 49 -22.90 -4.74 -9.07
CA ALA A 49 -22.45 -5.31 -7.80
C ALA A 49 -22.36 -4.24 -6.70
N ILE A 50 -21.84 -3.06 -7.02
CA ILE A 50 -21.82 -1.91 -6.10
C ILE A 50 -23.25 -1.50 -5.75
N ASP A 51 -24.15 -1.44 -6.73
CA ASP A 51 -25.56 -1.06 -6.56
C ASP A 51 -26.29 -2.00 -5.59
N SER A 52 -25.93 -3.28 -5.59
CA SER A 52 -26.50 -4.30 -4.69
C SER A 52 -26.06 -4.20 -3.22
N VAL A 53 -24.95 -3.49 -2.92
CA VAL A 53 -24.55 -3.23 -1.53
C VAL A 53 -25.54 -2.25 -0.90
N PRO A 54 -26.15 -2.58 0.26
CA PRO A 54 -27.09 -1.69 0.93
C PRO A 54 -26.46 -0.35 1.31
N PRO A 55 -27.23 0.76 1.30
CA PRO A 55 -26.76 2.03 1.86
C PRO A 55 -26.53 1.90 3.37
N ASN A 56 -25.62 2.72 3.91
CA ASN A 56 -25.12 2.68 5.28
C ASN A 56 -24.57 1.30 5.67
N ASN A 57 -23.88 0.64 4.73
CA ASN A 57 -23.22 -0.64 4.99
C ASN A 57 -22.23 -0.50 6.16
N VAL A 58 -22.25 -1.45 7.10
CA VAL A 58 -21.38 -1.43 8.30
C VAL A 58 -20.50 -2.67 8.39
N VAL A 59 -20.50 -3.51 7.36
CA VAL A 59 -19.74 -4.76 7.30
C VAL A 59 -18.90 -4.81 6.02
N TRP A 60 -17.71 -5.41 6.08
CA TRP A 60 -16.89 -5.56 4.87
C TRP A 60 -17.59 -6.44 3.83
N THR A 61 -17.96 -5.83 2.71
CA THR A 61 -18.49 -6.53 1.54
C THR A 61 -17.43 -6.59 0.45
N ARG A 62 -17.02 -7.80 0.10
CA ARG A 62 -16.02 -8.04 -0.95
C ARG A 62 -16.71 -8.22 -2.29
N ILE A 63 -16.29 -7.43 -3.28
CA ILE A 63 -16.69 -7.54 -4.68
C ILE A 63 -15.50 -8.13 -5.43
N LEU A 64 -15.58 -9.42 -5.74
CA LEU A 64 -14.56 -10.17 -6.46
C LEU A 64 -14.86 -10.13 -7.96
N ILE A 65 -13.99 -9.48 -8.71
CA ILE A 65 -14.16 -9.24 -10.15
C ILE A 65 -13.25 -10.20 -10.92
N SER A 66 -13.85 -10.96 -11.83
CA SER A 66 -13.14 -11.90 -12.70
C SER A 66 -12.20 -11.16 -13.67
N PRO A 67 -11.15 -11.81 -14.19
CA PRO A 67 -10.28 -11.20 -15.19
C PRO A 67 -11.05 -10.75 -16.43
N GLY A 68 -10.68 -9.61 -17.00
CA GLY A 68 -11.33 -9.05 -18.18
C GLY A 68 -11.35 -7.53 -18.21
N VAL A 69 -11.88 -6.97 -19.31
CA VAL A 69 -12.11 -5.54 -19.48
C VAL A 69 -13.59 -5.24 -19.26
N TYR A 70 -13.87 -4.41 -18.26
CA TYR A 70 -15.19 -3.92 -17.91
C TYR A 70 -15.30 -2.49 -18.42
N PHE A 71 -15.98 -2.34 -19.57
CA PHE A 71 -16.15 -1.03 -20.20
C PHE A 71 -17.34 -0.28 -19.58
N GLU A 72 -17.11 0.38 -18.46
CA GLU A 72 -18.13 1.09 -17.68
C GLU A 72 -17.48 2.15 -16.77
N LYS A 73 -18.26 3.18 -16.41
CA LYS A 73 -17.92 4.03 -15.27
C LYS A 73 -18.38 3.34 -13.98
N VAL A 74 -17.57 3.43 -12.94
CA VAL A 74 -17.91 2.88 -11.62
C VAL A 74 -17.87 3.99 -10.58
N VAL A 75 -18.99 4.18 -9.88
CA VAL A 75 -19.15 5.15 -8.80
C VAL A 75 -19.49 4.39 -7.51
N ILE A 76 -18.69 4.62 -6.47
CA ILE A 76 -18.95 4.14 -5.12
C ILE A 76 -19.37 5.35 -4.27
N PRO A 77 -20.68 5.56 -4.09
CA PRO A 77 -21.19 6.76 -3.45
C PRO A 77 -21.00 6.71 -1.93
N ARG A 78 -21.00 7.87 -1.27
CA ARG A 78 -20.64 8.06 0.14
C ARG A 78 -21.38 7.12 1.10
N GLU A 79 -22.63 6.82 0.80
CA GLU A 79 -23.50 5.95 1.59
C GLU A 79 -23.14 4.46 1.52
N LYS A 80 -22.10 4.04 0.78
CA LYS A 80 -21.69 2.64 0.66
C LYS A 80 -20.27 2.34 1.18
N PRO A 81 -19.98 2.61 2.47
CA PRO A 81 -18.65 2.33 3.02
C PRO A 81 -18.39 0.83 3.21
N TYR A 82 -17.17 0.47 3.60
CA TYR A 82 -16.74 -0.91 3.88
C TYR A 82 -16.84 -1.85 2.66
N ILE A 83 -16.33 -1.39 1.52
CA ILE A 83 -16.25 -2.20 0.29
C ILE A 83 -14.80 -2.59 0.01
N ILE A 84 -14.59 -3.86 -0.31
CA ILE A 84 -13.34 -4.38 -0.88
C ILE A 84 -13.60 -4.68 -2.36
N LEU A 85 -12.94 -3.95 -3.26
CA LEU A 85 -12.95 -4.20 -4.70
C LEU A 85 -11.71 -5.00 -5.10
N GLU A 86 -11.87 -6.23 -5.53
CA GLU A 86 -10.73 -7.15 -5.71
C GLU A 86 -10.75 -7.81 -7.08
N GLY A 87 -9.69 -7.57 -7.86
CA GLY A 87 -9.41 -8.27 -9.12
C GLY A 87 -8.55 -9.51 -8.91
N ASN A 88 -8.19 -10.16 -10.02
CA ASN A 88 -7.35 -11.35 -9.97
C ASN A 88 -5.85 -10.96 -9.91
N PRO A 89 -5.04 -11.54 -9.00
CA PRO A 89 -3.62 -11.20 -8.88
C PRO A 89 -2.75 -11.74 -10.03
N ARG A 90 -3.24 -12.70 -10.83
CA ARG A 90 -2.50 -13.35 -11.92
C ARG A 90 -2.93 -12.91 -13.32
N HIS A 91 -4.10 -12.31 -13.43
CA HIS A 91 -4.69 -11.90 -14.71
C HIS A 91 -5.34 -10.53 -14.54
N LEU A 92 -5.17 -9.67 -15.53
CA LEU A 92 -5.65 -8.29 -15.43
C LEU A 92 -7.18 -8.23 -15.33
N THR A 93 -7.65 -7.46 -14.36
CA THR A 93 -9.01 -6.97 -14.25
C THR A 93 -8.97 -5.46 -14.47
N THR A 94 -9.56 -5.00 -15.57
CA THR A 94 -9.51 -3.59 -15.98
C THR A 94 -10.92 -3.01 -15.96
N ILE A 95 -11.11 -1.91 -15.24
CA ILE A 95 -12.26 -1.02 -15.37
C ILE A 95 -11.83 0.13 -16.27
N GLU A 96 -12.46 0.23 -17.44
CA GLU A 96 -12.05 1.14 -18.50
C GLU A 96 -13.23 1.96 -19.01
N PHE A 97 -13.04 3.26 -19.25
CA PHE A 97 -14.05 4.09 -19.91
C PHE A 97 -13.42 5.21 -20.72
N GLY A 98 -14.11 5.73 -21.74
CA GLY A 98 -13.63 6.80 -22.62
C GLY A 98 -14.36 8.11 -22.39
N ASP A 99 -13.99 8.88 -21.36
CA ASP A 99 -14.54 10.22 -21.10
C ASP A 99 -13.43 11.22 -20.74
N ALA A 100 -13.64 12.49 -21.05
CA ALA A 100 -12.66 13.56 -20.83
C ALA A 100 -13.32 14.95 -20.73
N GLY A 101 -12.51 15.97 -20.44
CA GLY A 101 -12.90 17.38 -20.44
C GLY A 101 -13.29 17.94 -19.08
N SER A 102 -13.35 17.11 -18.02
CA SER A 102 -13.71 17.56 -16.68
C SER A 102 -13.15 16.62 -15.61
N SER A 103 -12.23 17.11 -14.78
CA SER A 103 -11.66 16.31 -13.70
C SER A 103 -12.70 15.89 -12.63
N ALA A 104 -13.87 16.54 -12.60
CA ALA A 104 -14.94 16.25 -11.65
C ALA A 104 -15.96 15.21 -12.16
N THR A 105 -16.15 15.08 -13.48
CA THR A 105 -17.24 14.27 -14.04
C THR A 105 -16.81 13.22 -15.05
N SER A 106 -15.59 13.33 -15.59
CA SER A 106 -15.10 12.42 -16.63
C SER A 106 -14.28 11.24 -16.08
N SER A 107 -14.25 11.05 -14.76
CA SER A 107 -13.53 9.96 -14.11
C SER A 107 -14.09 8.59 -14.50
N THR A 108 -13.20 7.62 -14.78
CA THR A 108 -13.60 6.22 -15.00
C THR A 108 -14.06 5.56 -13.70
N PHE A 109 -13.34 5.81 -12.61
CA PHE A 109 -13.70 5.36 -11.26
C PHE A 109 -13.87 6.55 -10.31
N GLU A 110 -14.96 6.59 -9.57
CA GLU A 110 -15.20 7.59 -8.53
C GLU A 110 -15.45 6.91 -7.18
N LEU A 111 -14.69 7.33 -6.17
CA LEU A 111 -14.80 6.86 -4.81
C LEU A 111 -15.13 8.01 -3.86
N SER A 112 -16.33 7.96 -3.28
CA SER A 112 -16.78 8.89 -2.24
C SER A 112 -17.06 8.19 -0.90
N ALA A 113 -16.98 6.86 -0.85
CA ALA A 113 -17.27 6.04 0.33
C ALA A 113 -16.03 5.83 1.20
N ASP A 114 -16.18 6.01 2.51
CA ASP A 114 -15.10 5.79 3.47
C ASP A 114 -14.86 4.29 3.72
N ASN A 115 -13.68 3.93 4.25
CA ASN A 115 -13.29 2.55 4.52
C ASN A 115 -13.37 1.68 3.26
N PHE A 116 -12.49 1.97 2.31
CA PHE A 116 -12.46 1.30 1.02
C PHE A 116 -11.13 0.63 0.78
N VAL A 117 -11.16 -0.55 0.14
CA VAL A 117 -9.94 -1.25 -0.29
C VAL A 117 -10.08 -1.66 -1.74
N ALA A 118 -9.10 -1.34 -2.58
CA ALA A 118 -8.94 -1.96 -3.89
C ALA A 118 -7.69 -2.82 -3.98
N ARG A 119 -7.77 -3.93 -4.71
CA ARG A 119 -6.64 -4.81 -4.98
C ARG A 119 -6.64 -5.31 -6.42
N ASN A 120 -5.49 -5.28 -7.09
CA ASN A 120 -5.31 -5.90 -8.41
C ASN A 120 -6.32 -5.41 -9.48
N ILE A 121 -6.69 -4.12 -9.42
CA ILE A 121 -7.58 -3.50 -10.41
C ILE A 121 -6.79 -2.46 -11.21
N VAL A 122 -6.98 -2.46 -12.53
CA VAL A 122 -6.53 -1.40 -13.42
C VAL A 122 -7.70 -0.45 -13.66
N PHE A 123 -7.58 0.79 -13.21
CA PHE A 123 -8.47 1.89 -13.57
C PHE A 123 -7.85 2.64 -14.75
N LYS A 124 -8.55 2.71 -15.88
CA LYS A 124 -7.96 3.20 -17.12
C LYS A 124 -8.92 4.06 -17.93
N VAL A 125 -8.40 5.13 -18.51
CA VAL A 125 -9.11 5.85 -19.57
C VAL A 125 -8.82 5.21 -20.93
N LYS A 126 -9.88 4.89 -21.68
CA LYS A 126 -9.78 4.50 -23.09
C LYS A 126 -9.59 5.74 -23.95
N LEU A 127 -8.34 5.99 -24.35
CA LEU A 127 -7.97 7.17 -25.13
C LEU A 127 -8.49 7.18 -26.58
N PHE A 128 -9.02 6.06 -27.09
CA PHE A 128 -9.47 5.90 -28.49
C PHE A 128 -10.98 6.11 -28.73
N GLU A 129 -11.79 6.33 -27.68
CA GLU A 129 -13.25 6.45 -27.80
C GLU A 129 -13.82 7.51 -26.84
N VAL A 130 -13.21 8.69 -26.77
CA VAL A 130 -13.85 9.84 -26.12
C VAL A 130 -14.96 10.34 -27.06
N SER A 131 -16.17 9.83 -26.85
CA SER A 131 -17.35 10.09 -27.68
C SER A 131 -17.75 11.57 -27.69
N LEU A 132 -17.58 12.21 -28.84
CA LEU A 132 -17.92 13.60 -29.21
C LEU A 132 -19.41 14.01 -29.09
N PHE A 133 -20.32 13.13 -28.65
CA PHE A 133 -21.75 13.30 -28.94
C PHE A 133 -22.57 14.19 -27.99
N ASN A 134 -22.04 14.69 -26.87
CA ASN A 134 -22.82 15.45 -25.88
C ASN A 134 -22.24 16.82 -25.45
N LEU A 135 -21.26 17.37 -26.18
CA LEU A 135 -20.72 18.70 -25.85
C LEU A 135 -21.56 19.81 -26.52
N PRO A 136 -22.06 20.80 -25.77
CA PRO A 136 -22.72 21.97 -26.35
C PRO A 136 -21.75 22.68 -27.31
N LEU A 137 -22.25 23.10 -28.49
CA LEU A 137 -21.51 23.62 -29.66
C LEU A 137 -20.55 24.79 -29.37
N ASN A 138 -20.67 25.42 -28.21
CA ASN A 138 -19.86 26.52 -27.69
C ASN A 138 -18.72 26.05 -26.75
N SER A 139 -18.52 24.73 -26.60
CA SER A 139 -17.42 24.10 -25.85
C SER A 139 -16.52 23.21 -26.73
N GLN A 140 -16.58 23.36 -28.06
CA GLN A 140 -15.76 22.57 -29.00
C GLN A 140 -14.28 23.00 -29.04
N GLN A 141 -13.59 22.78 -27.93
CA GLN A 141 -12.14 22.60 -27.93
C GLN A 141 -11.85 21.40 -27.03
N ASN A 142 -11.10 20.44 -27.56
CA ASN A 142 -10.70 19.16 -26.95
C ASN A 142 -11.64 18.00 -27.25
N VAL A 143 -11.41 17.30 -28.37
CA VAL A 143 -11.64 15.84 -28.40
C VAL A 143 -10.48 15.14 -29.11
N TYR A 144 -9.96 14.15 -28.40
CA TYR A 144 -8.82 13.29 -28.67
C TYR A 144 -9.13 12.29 -29.81
N ASP A 145 -9.04 12.73 -31.06
CA ASP A 145 -9.19 11.80 -32.21
C ASP A 145 -8.08 11.89 -33.27
N HIS A 146 -6.89 12.43 -32.93
CA HIS A 146 -5.74 12.36 -33.85
C HIS A 146 -4.39 11.98 -33.21
N LEU A 147 -4.35 11.42 -32.00
CA LEU A 147 -3.10 11.40 -31.22
C LEU A 147 -2.33 10.07 -31.24
N ILE A 148 -2.21 9.50 -32.43
CA ILE A 148 -0.93 8.94 -32.91
C ILE A 148 -0.57 9.64 -34.23
N GLU A 149 -0.48 10.96 -34.23
CA GLU A 149 0.46 11.72 -35.06
C GLU A 149 0.80 13.04 -34.34
N PRO A 150 2.06 13.52 -34.41
CA PRO A 150 2.53 14.71 -33.71
C PRO A 150 2.00 15.96 -34.44
N ILE A 151 0.77 16.38 -34.13
CA ILE A 151 0.25 17.64 -34.65
C ILE A 151 0.38 18.71 -33.57
N ALA A 152 1.35 19.60 -33.81
CA ALA A 152 1.84 20.71 -32.98
C ALA A 152 0.81 21.83 -32.68
N SER A 153 -0.48 21.53 -32.47
CA SER A 153 -1.50 22.58 -32.27
C SER A 153 -2.76 22.21 -31.49
N LYS A 154 -2.81 21.07 -30.75
CA LYS A 154 -4.00 20.70 -29.95
C LYS A 154 -3.71 20.54 -28.46
N ARG A 155 -4.64 21.03 -27.62
CA ARG A 155 -4.53 21.02 -26.16
C ARG A 155 -4.91 19.63 -25.60
N THR A 156 -4.06 19.13 -24.71
CA THR A 156 -4.39 18.03 -23.79
C THR A 156 -5.53 18.48 -22.86
N THR A 157 -6.40 17.56 -22.47
CA THR A 157 -7.49 17.84 -21.53
C THR A 157 -7.58 16.78 -20.45
N TRP A 158 -8.28 17.11 -19.37
CA TRP A 158 -8.47 16.29 -18.20
C TRP A 158 -9.20 15.00 -18.52
N ALA A 159 -8.63 13.87 -18.11
CA ALA A 159 -9.28 12.57 -18.28
C ALA A 159 -8.89 11.67 -17.10
N PRO A 160 -9.54 11.80 -15.93
CA PRO A 160 -9.13 11.02 -14.77
C PRO A 160 -9.43 9.53 -14.93
N ALA A 161 -8.45 8.69 -14.60
CA ALA A 161 -8.70 7.26 -14.39
C ALA A 161 -9.47 7.06 -13.07
N ALA A 162 -9.13 7.83 -12.04
CA ALA A 162 -9.81 7.79 -10.75
C ALA A 162 -9.97 9.17 -10.11
N LEU A 163 -11.12 9.39 -9.47
CA LEU A 163 -11.36 10.44 -8.50
C LEU A 163 -11.62 9.82 -7.13
N ILE A 164 -10.84 10.26 -6.14
CA ILE A 164 -10.88 9.73 -4.78
C ILE A 164 -11.13 10.87 -3.81
N GLN A 165 -12.30 10.83 -3.16
CA GLN A 165 -12.75 11.79 -2.17
C GLN A 165 -13.38 11.08 -0.95
N SER A 166 -12.60 10.18 -0.34
CA SER A 166 -13.02 9.26 0.72
C SER A 166 -12.02 9.24 1.86
N ASP A 167 -12.44 9.08 3.11
CA ASP A 167 -11.50 8.79 4.18
C ASP A 167 -11.19 7.30 4.28
N LYS A 168 -9.94 6.94 4.60
CA LYS A 168 -9.53 5.54 4.83
C LYS A 168 -9.66 4.66 3.59
N ALA A 169 -9.14 5.12 2.46
CA ALA A 169 -9.08 4.33 1.24
C ALA A 169 -7.66 3.77 1.00
N SER A 170 -7.57 2.48 0.71
CA SER A 170 -6.28 1.82 0.43
C SER A 170 -6.30 1.04 -0.87
N PHE A 171 -5.21 1.11 -1.62
CA PHE A 171 -5.04 0.53 -2.94
C PHE A 171 -3.78 -0.31 -2.94
N TYR A 172 -3.89 -1.59 -3.31
CA TYR A 172 -2.76 -2.51 -3.34
C TYR A 172 -2.63 -3.10 -4.73
N GLN A 173 -1.47 -2.92 -5.37
CA GLN A 173 -1.23 -3.50 -6.71
C GLN A 173 -2.28 -3.06 -7.73
N CYS A 174 -2.80 -1.84 -7.57
CA CYS A 174 -3.70 -1.22 -8.52
C CYS A 174 -2.91 -0.42 -9.56
N SER A 175 -3.51 -0.23 -10.73
CA SER A 175 -2.96 0.64 -11.77
C SER A 175 -3.91 1.78 -12.07
N PHE A 176 -3.38 2.97 -12.26
CA PHE A 176 -4.12 4.16 -12.69
C PHE A 176 -3.48 4.67 -13.98
N VAL A 177 -4.23 4.64 -15.08
CA VAL A 177 -3.68 4.84 -16.43
C VAL A 177 -4.49 5.89 -17.18
N SER A 178 -3.87 7.05 -17.41
CA SER A 178 -4.38 8.11 -18.26
C SER A 178 -3.23 9.07 -18.63
N LEU A 179 -3.51 10.35 -18.86
CA LEU A 179 -2.55 11.33 -19.32
C LEU A 179 -2.54 12.61 -18.49
N GLN A 180 -3.63 13.39 -18.49
CA GLN A 180 -3.78 14.56 -17.63
C GLN A 180 -4.79 14.27 -16.52
N ASP A 181 -4.43 14.61 -15.27
CA ASP A 181 -5.21 14.37 -14.07
C ASP A 181 -5.55 12.88 -13.86
N THR A 182 -4.63 11.96 -14.18
CA THR A 182 -4.85 10.50 -14.08
C THR A 182 -5.46 10.09 -12.74
N LEU A 183 -4.85 10.54 -11.64
CA LEU A 183 -5.27 10.25 -10.28
C LEU A 183 -5.63 11.55 -9.58
N THR A 184 -6.93 11.81 -9.49
CA THR A 184 -7.49 12.89 -8.68
C THR A 184 -7.60 12.42 -7.23
N ASP A 185 -6.48 12.51 -6.50
CA ASP A 185 -6.35 12.25 -5.06
C ASP A 185 -6.85 13.47 -4.26
N PHE A 186 -8.17 13.64 -4.25
CA PHE A 186 -8.82 14.91 -3.92
C PHE A 186 -8.86 15.19 -2.41
N LYS A 187 -9.42 14.27 -1.62
CA LYS A 187 -9.67 14.51 -0.19
C LYS A 187 -9.78 13.21 0.60
N GLY A 188 -9.16 13.19 1.77
CA GLY A 188 -9.20 12.07 2.72
C GLY A 188 -7.82 11.48 2.97
N ARG A 189 -7.76 10.42 3.78
CA ARG A 189 -6.52 9.69 4.08
C ARG A 189 -6.40 8.47 3.18
N HIS A 190 -5.31 8.38 2.43
CA HIS A 190 -5.13 7.33 1.43
C HIS A 190 -3.79 6.60 1.56
N TYR A 191 -3.81 5.32 1.22
CA TYR A 191 -2.61 4.50 1.14
C TYR A 191 -2.54 3.78 -0.21
N PHE A 192 -1.49 4.04 -0.99
CA PHE A 192 -1.22 3.37 -2.25
C PHE A 192 0.03 2.53 -2.07
N TYR A 193 -0.09 1.21 -2.13
CA TYR A 193 1.03 0.29 -1.94
C TYR A 193 1.27 -0.55 -3.20
N ASN A 194 2.49 -0.47 -3.72
CA ASN A 194 2.91 -1.22 -4.90
C ASN A 194 1.98 -0.99 -6.11
N CYS A 195 1.50 0.24 -6.27
CA CYS A 195 0.62 0.62 -7.37
C CYS A 195 1.42 1.12 -8.58
N PHE A 196 0.82 1.07 -9.76
CA PHE A 196 1.35 1.69 -10.97
C PHE A 196 0.52 2.94 -11.31
N ILE A 197 1.18 4.06 -11.58
CA ILE A 197 0.50 5.32 -11.91
C ILE A 197 1.18 5.89 -13.15
N GLU A 198 0.41 6.11 -14.21
CA GLU A 198 0.90 6.62 -15.49
C GLU A 198 0.23 7.93 -15.90
N GLY A 199 1.03 8.90 -16.34
CA GLY A 199 0.52 10.14 -16.89
C GLY A 199 1.61 11.13 -17.28
N ALA A 200 1.20 12.37 -17.56
CA ALA A 200 2.10 13.41 -18.06
C ALA A 200 1.87 14.78 -17.40
N MET A 201 0.62 15.22 -17.22
CA MET A 201 0.30 16.54 -16.67
C MET A 201 -0.50 16.43 -15.38
N ASP A 202 0.05 16.96 -14.28
CA ASP A 202 -0.58 16.97 -12.96
C ASP A 202 -1.20 15.62 -12.60
N PHE A 203 -0.57 14.53 -13.03
CA PHE A 203 -1.28 13.26 -13.13
C PHE A 203 -1.51 12.60 -11.77
N ILE A 204 -0.91 13.13 -10.71
CA ILE A 204 -1.29 12.91 -9.32
C ILE A 204 -1.59 14.28 -8.69
N TRP A 205 -2.86 14.61 -8.48
CA TRP A 205 -3.24 15.94 -8.00
C TRP A 205 -4.39 15.91 -6.99
N GLY A 206 -4.54 16.99 -6.25
CA GLY A 206 -5.58 17.16 -5.24
C GLY A 206 -5.02 17.50 -3.86
N ASN A 207 -5.83 17.29 -2.81
CA ASN A 207 -5.51 17.67 -1.44
C ASN A 207 -5.63 16.47 -0.47
N GLY A 208 -5.38 15.25 -0.95
CA GLY A 208 -5.30 14.06 -0.11
C GLY A 208 -4.18 14.13 0.95
N GLN A 209 -4.35 13.36 2.02
CA GLN A 209 -3.31 13.02 2.99
C GLN A 209 -2.85 11.60 2.70
N SER A 210 -1.81 11.47 1.87
CA SER A 210 -1.57 10.23 1.14
C SER A 210 -0.12 9.77 1.23
N ILE A 211 0.06 8.47 1.43
CA ILE A 211 1.35 7.79 1.23
C ILE A 211 1.25 6.91 -0.01
N TYR A 212 2.18 7.14 -0.93
CA TYR A 212 2.50 6.29 -2.07
C TYR A 212 3.76 5.52 -1.71
N GLU A 213 3.62 4.23 -1.39
CA GLU A 213 4.73 3.38 -0.97
C GLU A 213 5.02 2.30 -2.01
N LYS A 214 6.28 2.21 -2.46
CA LYS A 214 6.74 1.23 -3.47
C LYS A 214 6.01 1.31 -4.81
N CYS A 215 5.43 2.47 -5.12
CA CYS A 215 4.71 2.67 -6.37
C CYS A 215 5.67 2.86 -7.56
N GLN A 216 5.21 2.44 -8.72
CA GLN A 216 5.83 2.66 -10.01
C GLN A 216 5.17 3.88 -10.67
N ILE A 217 5.92 4.95 -10.86
CA ILE A 217 5.44 6.23 -11.39
C ILE A 217 5.99 6.39 -12.81
N HIS A 218 5.13 6.17 -13.80
CA HIS A 218 5.50 6.14 -15.21
C HIS A 218 5.11 7.44 -15.93
N THR A 219 6.09 8.14 -16.49
CA THR A 219 5.91 9.48 -17.07
C THR A 219 5.82 9.42 -18.60
N LEU A 220 4.93 10.23 -19.18
CA LEU A 220 4.63 10.25 -20.62
C LEU A 220 4.84 11.65 -21.25
N SER A 221 5.91 12.36 -20.90
CA SER A 221 6.19 13.71 -21.40
C SER A 221 6.30 13.82 -22.93
N ASP A 222 6.77 12.75 -23.60
CA ASP A 222 6.88 12.66 -25.06
C ASP A 222 5.53 12.78 -25.78
N LYS A 223 4.41 12.53 -25.08
CA LYS A 223 3.05 12.60 -25.66
C LYS A 223 2.48 14.01 -25.75
N ILE A 224 3.02 14.97 -24.99
CA ILE A 224 2.46 16.32 -24.87
C ILE A 224 3.46 17.40 -25.30
N GLY A 225 4.76 17.14 -25.19
CA GLY A 225 5.80 18.06 -25.67
C GLY A 225 6.11 19.24 -24.75
N GLY A 226 5.52 19.30 -23.53
CA GLY A 226 5.84 20.31 -22.52
C GLY A 226 4.82 20.39 -21.38
N GLY A 227 5.15 21.16 -20.33
CA GLY A 227 4.24 21.42 -19.20
C GLY A 227 3.86 20.18 -18.40
N CYS A 228 4.79 19.23 -18.27
CA CYS A 228 4.56 17.96 -17.58
C CYS A 228 4.98 18.03 -16.11
N TYR A 229 4.14 17.50 -15.23
CA TYR A 229 4.33 17.52 -13.78
C TYR A 229 3.81 16.20 -13.20
N ILE A 230 4.58 15.56 -12.33
CA ILE A 230 4.11 14.37 -11.62
C ILE A 230 3.01 14.75 -10.63
N THR A 231 3.25 15.78 -9.83
CA THR A 231 2.32 16.19 -8.79
C THR A 231 1.79 17.62 -8.93
N ALA A 232 0.54 17.81 -8.51
CA ALA A 232 -0.06 19.13 -8.30
C ALA A 232 -0.84 19.14 -6.97
N GLN A 233 -0.10 19.31 -5.87
CA GLN A 233 -0.67 19.20 -4.52
C GLN A 233 -1.33 20.50 -4.06
N GLY A 234 -2.52 20.38 -3.49
CA GLY A 234 -3.48 21.45 -3.26
C GLY A 234 -3.73 21.82 -1.81
N ARG A 235 -2.74 21.76 -0.92
CA ARG A 235 -2.91 22.18 0.48
C ARG A 235 -3.12 23.70 0.57
N ASP A 236 -4.23 24.11 1.17
CA ASP A 236 -4.69 25.51 1.22
C ASP A 236 -4.31 26.23 2.53
N SER A 237 -4.00 25.50 3.60
CA SER A 237 -3.68 26.06 4.91
C SER A 237 -2.48 25.37 5.57
N PRO A 238 -1.65 26.09 6.35
CA PRO A 238 -0.55 25.47 7.09
C PRO A 238 -1.04 24.49 8.16
N ASN A 239 -2.29 24.66 8.62
CA ASN A 239 -2.92 23.80 9.63
C ASN A 239 -3.51 22.51 9.04
N ASP A 240 -3.60 22.40 7.71
CA ASP A 240 -4.08 21.19 7.07
C ASP A 240 -3.04 20.06 7.21
N THR A 241 -3.52 18.88 7.58
CA THR A 241 -2.69 17.67 7.72
C THR A 241 -2.36 17.01 6.38
N THR A 242 -2.88 17.52 5.27
CA THR A 242 -2.80 16.93 3.93
C THR A 242 -1.40 17.06 3.31
N GLY A 243 -1.12 16.26 2.29
CA GLY A 243 0.21 16.17 1.68
C GLY A 243 0.39 14.85 0.96
N PHE A 244 1.27 14.86 -0.04
CA PHE A 244 1.67 13.64 -0.75
C PHE A 244 3.05 13.20 -0.32
N VAL A 245 3.18 11.95 0.10
CA VAL A 245 4.44 11.33 0.53
C VAL A 245 4.75 10.17 -0.42
N PHE A 246 5.87 10.26 -1.13
CA PHE A 246 6.37 9.20 -2.01
C PHE A 246 7.54 8.51 -1.31
N LYS A 247 7.36 7.23 -0.99
CA LYS A 247 8.29 6.44 -0.20
C LYS A 247 8.67 5.16 -0.94
N ASP A 248 9.96 4.99 -1.19
CA ASP A 248 10.53 3.84 -1.89
C ASP A 248 9.90 3.59 -3.26
N CYS A 249 9.40 4.65 -3.92
CA CYS A 249 8.85 4.56 -5.26
C CYS A 249 9.98 4.50 -6.30
N ASN A 250 9.58 4.28 -7.56
CA ASN A 250 10.44 4.37 -8.72
C ASN A 250 9.79 5.26 -9.78
N VAL A 251 10.49 6.32 -10.19
CA VAL A 251 10.05 7.25 -11.25
C VAL A 251 10.85 6.97 -12.51
N PHE A 252 10.15 6.66 -13.59
CA PHE A 252 10.74 6.29 -14.89
C PHE A 252 9.82 6.68 -16.05
N GLY A 253 10.28 6.49 -17.29
CA GLY A 253 9.52 6.80 -18.50
C GLY A 253 10.14 7.94 -19.30
N THR A 254 9.30 8.74 -19.97
CA THR A 254 9.77 9.82 -20.84
C THR A 254 9.80 11.15 -20.11
N GLY A 255 10.83 11.95 -20.39
CA GLY A 255 11.04 13.30 -19.86
C GLY A 255 11.37 14.30 -20.98
N PRO A 256 11.66 15.57 -20.65
CA PRO A 256 11.75 16.12 -19.29
C PRO A 256 10.40 16.23 -18.56
N ILE A 257 10.40 16.08 -17.24
CA ILE A 257 9.24 16.27 -16.35
C ILE A 257 9.66 16.85 -15.00
N LEU A 258 8.82 17.70 -14.40
CA LEU A 258 9.02 18.19 -13.03
C LEU A 258 8.36 17.24 -12.02
N LEU A 259 8.96 17.11 -10.84
CA LEU A 259 8.42 16.35 -9.71
C LEU A 259 7.07 16.91 -9.26
N GLY A 260 6.88 18.22 -9.39
CA GLY A 260 5.57 18.80 -9.17
C GLY A 260 5.49 20.30 -9.29
N ARG A 261 4.27 20.78 -9.17
CA ARG A 261 3.96 22.20 -9.02
C ARG A 261 2.97 22.46 -7.89
N ALA A 262 3.08 23.63 -7.27
CA ALA A 262 2.19 24.01 -6.18
C ALA A 262 0.81 24.42 -6.72
N TYR A 263 -0.17 23.51 -6.64
CA TYR A 263 -1.57 23.81 -7.03
C TYR A 263 -2.19 24.83 -6.07
N ARG A 264 -1.80 24.82 -4.79
CA ARG A 264 -2.22 25.79 -3.76
C ARG A 264 -1.03 26.31 -2.93
N GLN A 265 -1.25 27.41 -2.20
CA GLN A 265 -0.18 28.21 -1.59
C GLN A 265 0.64 27.46 -0.52
N PHE A 266 0.05 26.47 0.13
CA PHE A 266 0.72 25.68 1.18
C PHE A 266 1.07 24.26 0.72
N ALA A 267 1.15 24.04 -0.60
CA ALA A 267 1.36 22.74 -1.20
C ALA A 267 2.47 21.94 -0.50
N ARG A 268 2.20 20.65 -0.22
CA ARG A 268 3.14 19.79 0.52
C ARG A 268 3.36 18.46 -0.18
N VAL A 269 4.61 18.22 -0.61
CA VAL A 269 5.07 16.98 -1.23
C VAL A 269 6.41 16.58 -0.64
N PHE A 270 6.53 15.32 -0.23
CA PHE A 270 7.78 14.72 0.23
C PHE A 270 8.13 13.53 -0.66
N ALA A 271 9.39 13.41 -1.06
CA ALA A 271 9.89 12.30 -1.87
C ALA A 271 11.14 11.66 -1.25
N SER A 272 11.12 10.33 -1.17
CA SER A 272 12.27 9.46 -0.88
C SER A 272 12.18 8.29 -1.85
N THR A 273 12.78 8.43 -3.04
CA THR A 273 12.41 7.63 -4.22
C THR A 273 13.55 7.54 -5.24
N ASN A 274 13.60 6.46 -6.01
CA ASN A 274 14.53 6.34 -7.14
C ASN A 274 13.98 7.09 -8.36
N MET A 275 14.83 7.84 -9.06
CA MET A 275 14.45 8.67 -10.22
C MET A 275 15.40 8.42 -11.39
N GLU A 276 14.86 8.01 -12.53
CA GLU A 276 15.60 7.94 -13.79
C GLU A 276 15.96 9.33 -14.34
N ASN A 277 16.65 9.37 -15.49
CA ASN A 277 17.14 10.61 -16.11
C ASN A 277 16.05 11.41 -16.85
N ASN A 278 14.78 11.29 -16.43
CA ASN A 278 13.62 11.98 -17.00
C ASN A 278 13.25 13.25 -16.21
N ILE A 279 13.79 13.46 -15.01
CA ILE A 279 13.48 14.60 -14.15
C ILE A 279 14.22 15.87 -14.59
N ASN A 280 13.49 16.99 -14.66
CA ASN A 280 14.07 18.30 -14.92
C ASN A 280 14.99 18.72 -13.77
N PRO A 281 16.16 19.32 -14.05
CA PRO A 281 17.12 19.68 -13.00
C PRO A 281 16.55 20.61 -11.92
N GLU A 282 15.61 21.51 -12.27
CA GLU A 282 14.95 22.38 -11.29
C GLU A 282 14.09 21.61 -10.28
N GLY A 283 13.59 20.42 -10.65
CA GLY A 283 12.75 19.55 -9.83
C GLY A 283 11.31 20.05 -9.65
N TRP A 284 11.12 21.29 -9.23
CA TRP A 284 9.84 21.80 -8.76
C TRP A 284 9.46 23.16 -9.34
N LEU A 285 8.16 23.46 -9.36
CA LEU A 285 7.62 24.75 -9.81
C LEU A 285 6.64 25.36 -8.79
N ALA A 286 6.89 26.61 -8.36
CA ALA A 286 5.98 27.34 -7.46
C ALA A 286 4.66 27.78 -8.13
N TRP A 287 4.61 27.71 -9.47
CA TRP A 287 3.49 28.10 -10.31
C TRP A 287 3.06 29.56 -10.05
N HIS A 288 1.81 29.79 -9.66
CA HIS A 288 1.28 31.13 -9.38
C HIS A 288 1.75 31.73 -8.05
N TYR A 289 2.53 30.98 -7.26
CA TYR A 289 3.02 31.39 -5.94
C TYR A 289 4.50 31.78 -5.94
N SER A 290 5.03 32.18 -7.10
CA SER A 290 6.37 32.76 -7.20
C SER A 290 6.49 34.01 -6.30
N GLY A 291 7.51 34.08 -5.47
CA GLY A 291 7.66 35.09 -4.41
C GLY A 291 6.99 34.74 -3.08
N SER A 292 6.32 33.59 -2.97
CA SER A 292 5.71 33.06 -1.73
C SER A 292 6.14 31.61 -1.48
N GLU A 293 7.29 31.20 -2.03
CA GLU A 293 7.79 29.82 -1.96
C GLU A 293 8.11 29.38 -0.53
N ASN A 294 8.29 30.32 0.38
CA ASN A 294 8.50 30.04 1.81
C ASN A 294 7.32 29.29 2.46
N LEU A 295 6.11 29.37 1.87
CA LEU A 295 4.89 28.69 2.35
C LEU A 295 4.72 27.28 1.76
N ILE A 296 5.41 26.98 0.66
CA ILE A 296 5.39 25.67 -0.01
C ILE A 296 6.35 24.72 0.75
N THR A 297 5.96 23.45 0.86
CA THR A 297 6.76 22.39 1.48
C THR A 297 7.02 21.27 0.49
N PHE A 298 7.98 21.47 -0.42
CA PHE A 298 8.51 20.42 -1.28
C PHE A 298 9.88 19.99 -0.80
N SER A 299 10.13 18.68 -0.74
CA SER A 299 11.37 18.14 -0.19
C SER A 299 11.71 16.77 -0.75
N GLU A 300 12.96 16.60 -1.17
CA GLU A 300 13.59 15.32 -1.50
C GLU A 300 14.56 14.89 -0.39
N VAL A 301 14.43 13.67 0.12
CA VAL A 301 15.34 13.09 1.12
C VAL A 301 15.71 11.67 0.73
N GLY A 302 17.00 11.40 0.56
CA GLY A 302 17.49 10.06 0.23
C GLY A 302 17.08 9.56 -1.16
N CYS A 303 16.67 10.45 -2.06
CA CYS A 303 16.40 10.10 -3.46
C CYS A 303 17.66 9.60 -4.15
N THR A 304 17.49 8.64 -5.07
CA THR A 304 18.60 8.00 -5.80
C THR A 304 18.33 8.00 -7.30
N GLY A 305 19.33 7.61 -8.10
CA GLY A 305 19.24 7.61 -9.56
C GLY A 305 19.68 8.94 -10.19
N ARG A 306 19.70 8.98 -11.53
CA ARG A 306 20.23 10.14 -12.28
C ARG A 306 19.35 11.38 -12.17
N GLY A 307 18.04 11.20 -12.00
CA GLY A 307 17.09 12.30 -11.83
C GLY A 307 17.16 12.97 -10.45
N ALA A 308 17.81 12.34 -9.47
CA ALA A 308 17.96 12.85 -8.10
C ALA A 308 19.16 13.81 -7.93
N ASP A 309 19.74 14.32 -9.02
CA ASP A 309 20.82 15.30 -8.95
C ASP A 309 20.34 16.65 -8.39
N MET A 310 20.80 16.99 -7.19
CA MET A 310 20.38 18.18 -6.46
C MET A 310 21.11 19.47 -6.88
N ARG A 311 22.15 19.40 -7.73
CA ARG A 311 23.04 20.57 -8.03
C ARG A 311 22.30 21.76 -8.65
N HIS A 312 21.19 21.52 -9.32
CA HIS A 312 20.41 22.53 -10.06
C HIS A 312 18.97 22.68 -9.56
N ARG A 313 18.64 22.04 -8.41
CA ARG A 313 17.31 22.17 -7.81
C ARG A 313 17.02 23.61 -7.43
N VAL A 314 15.73 23.93 -7.41
CA VAL A 314 15.25 25.22 -6.91
C VAL A 314 15.75 25.47 -5.48
N LYS A 315 16.23 26.69 -5.22
CA LYS A 315 16.83 27.04 -3.92
C LYS A 315 15.84 27.10 -2.75
N TRP A 316 14.55 27.16 -3.05
CA TRP A 316 13.48 27.25 -2.06
C TRP A 316 12.95 25.89 -1.61
N GLU A 317 13.43 24.79 -2.19
CA GLU A 317 13.14 23.44 -1.71
C GLU A 317 13.47 23.32 -0.21
N LYS A 318 12.57 22.70 0.55
CA LYS A 318 12.70 22.60 2.00
C LYS A 318 13.60 21.43 2.37
N GLN A 319 14.52 21.69 3.28
CA GLN A 319 15.19 20.65 4.04
C GLN A 319 14.36 20.39 5.29
N LEU A 320 13.67 19.25 5.33
CA LEU A 320 12.87 18.88 6.50
C LEU A 320 13.75 18.32 7.61
N PRO A 321 13.42 18.61 8.88
CA PRO A 321 14.15 18.03 10.00
C PRO A 321 13.82 16.53 10.14
N PRO A 322 14.74 15.71 10.70
CA PRO A 322 14.58 14.26 10.76
C PRO A 322 13.29 13.78 11.42
N GLU A 323 12.80 14.49 12.43
CA GLU A 323 11.54 14.18 13.12
C GLU A 323 10.31 14.35 12.22
N GLU A 324 10.30 15.36 11.33
CA GLU A 324 9.21 15.58 10.40
C GLU A 324 9.26 14.53 9.27
N VAL A 325 10.45 14.20 8.80
CA VAL A 325 10.64 13.08 7.85
C VAL A 325 10.13 11.77 8.44
N ALA A 326 10.50 11.46 9.69
CA ALA A 326 10.04 10.26 10.39
C ALA A 326 8.51 10.26 10.58
N PHE A 327 7.91 11.42 10.88
CA PHE A 327 6.46 11.56 10.99
C PHE A 327 5.75 11.30 9.66
N LEU A 328 6.19 11.95 8.57
CA LEU A 328 5.57 11.87 7.25
C LEU A 328 5.70 10.48 6.62
N THR A 329 6.85 9.83 6.78
CA THR A 329 7.16 8.53 6.15
C THR A 329 6.63 7.31 6.91
N ASN A 330 6.21 7.49 8.16
CA ASN A 330 5.60 6.44 8.96
C ASN A 330 4.08 6.46 8.80
N THR A 331 3.56 5.39 8.22
CA THR A 331 2.14 5.16 7.97
C THR A 331 1.29 5.35 9.23
N ALA A 332 1.72 4.81 10.37
CA ALA A 332 0.99 4.89 11.64
C ALA A 332 0.86 6.33 12.17
N SER A 333 1.84 7.19 11.92
CA SER A 333 1.82 8.58 12.38
C SER A 333 1.19 9.54 11.38
N PHE A 334 1.38 9.33 10.07
CA PHE A 334 0.90 10.27 9.06
C PHE A 334 -0.51 9.99 8.59
N ILE A 335 -0.90 8.73 8.33
CA ILE A 335 -2.23 8.44 7.76
C ILE A 335 -3.09 7.51 8.63
N ASP A 336 -2.49 6.77 9.57
CA ASP A 336 -3.15 5.66 10.28
C ASP A 336 -3.20 5.84 11.80
N GLN A 337 -3.43 7.07 12.29
CA GLN A 337 -3.42 7.38 13.72
C GLN A 337 -4.51 6.65 14.50
N ASP A 338 -5.63 6.32 13.86
CA ASP A 338 -6.75 5.56 14.40
C ASP A 338 -6.73 4.06 14.02
N GLY A 339 -5.64 3.58 13.40
CA GLY A 339 -5.40 2.17 13.10
C GLY A 339 -6.37 1.56 12.10
N TRP A 340 -6.88 2.34 11.14
CA TRP A 340 -7.78 1.86 10.09
C TRP A 340 -7.11 0.90 9.09
N LEU A 341 -5.80 0.97 8.87
CA LEU A 341 -5.10 0.01 7.99
C LEU A 341 -4.95 -1.37 8.64
N GLY A 342 -4.74 -1.41 9.96
CA GLY A 342 -4.58 -2.66 10.72
C GLY A 342 -5.83 -3.55 10.75
N ARG A 343 -7.01 -2.97 10.46
CA ARG A 343 -8.31 -3.65 10.45
C ARG A 343 -8.52 -4.59 9.24
N LEU A 344 -7.61 -4.60 8.26
CA LEU A 344 -7.71 -5.47 7.08
C LEU A 344 -6.75 -6.66 7.03
N LEU A 345 -5.80 -6.74 7.97
CA LEU A 345 -4.83 -7.85 8.05
C LEU A 345 -5.43 -9.15 8.62
N CYS A 346 -6.73 -9.17 8.95
CA CYS A 346 -7.38 -10.32 9.57
C CYS A 346 -7.60 -11.53 8.62
N LEU A 347 -7.28 -11.45 7.33
CA LEU A 347 -7.33 -12.64 6.45
C LEU A 347 -6.26 -13.69 6.82
N ILE A 348 -5.08 -13.27 7.29
CA ILE A 348 -4.04 -14.18 7.79
C ILE A 348 -4.53 -14.84 9.09
N HIS A 349 -5.24 -14.10 9.92
CA HIS A 349 -5.74 -14.59 11.21
C HIS A 349 -6.91 -15.58 11.04
N THR A 350 -7.79 -15.37 10.06
CA THR A 350 -8.86 -16.33 9.72
C THR A 350 -8.30 -17.61 9.14
N PHE A 351 -7.25 -17.55 8.31
CA PHE A 351 -6.58 -18.75 7.79
C PHE A 351 -5.91 -19.53 8.92
N VAL A 352 -5.23 -18.85 9.85
CA VAL A 352 -4.65 -19.49 11.04
C VAL A 352 -5.73 -20.05 11.97
N LYS A 353 -6.85 -19.35 12.17
CA LYS A 353 -7.98 -19.85 12.97
C LYS A 353 -8.66 -21.05 12.31
N GLN A 354 -8.87 -21.06 10.99
CA GLN A 354 -9.44 -22.21 10.26
C GLN A 354 -8.47 -23.41 10.20
N TYR A 355 -7.16 -23.13 10.12
CA TYR A 355 -6.10 -24.14 10.22
C TYR A 355 -6.06 -24.78 11.62
N LEU A 356 -6.29 -24.00 12.68
CA LEU A 356 -6.30 -24.47 14.07
C LEU A 356 -7.66 -25.02 14.54
N SER A 357 -8.79 -24.61 13.94
CA SER A 357 -10.13 -25.09 14.26
C SER A 357 -10.48 -26.41 13.58
N GLY A 358 -9.73 -26.81 12.55
CA GLY A 358 -9.91 -28.10 11.87
C GLY A 358 -11.09 -28.14 10.90
N ASP A 359 -11.63 -26.98 10.50
CA ASP A 359 -12.82 -26.90 9.64
C ASP A 359 -12.54 -27.22 8.15
N VAL A 360 -11.28 -27.33 7.74
CA VAL A 360 -10.88 -27.78 6.39
C VAL A 360 -10.61 -29.27 6.42
N GLY A 361 -11.64 -30.04 6.06
CA GLY A 361 -11.73 -31.48 6.27
C GLY A 361 -10.69 -32.37 5.56
N ARG A 362 -10.42 -33.49 6.22
CA ARG A 362 -10.07 -34.83 5.71
C ARG A 362 -8.71 -35.10 5.04
N ILE A 363 -7.81 -34.14 4.85
CA ILE A 363 -6.47 -34.45 4.27
C ILE A 363 -5.40 -34.77 5.33
N PHE A 364 -5.60 -34.43 6.61
CA PHE A 364 -4.55 -34.55 7.63
C PHE A 364 -4.98 -35.28 8.91
N ALA A 365 -5.64 -36.43 8.77
CA ALA A 365 -6.00 -37.30 9.90
C ALA A 365 -4.79 -38.08 10.47
N GLU A 366 -3.72 -38.26 9.69
CA GLU A 366 -2.57 -39.06 10.11
C GLU A 366 -1.59 -38.36 11.07
N PRO A 367 -1.26 -37.06 10.91
CA PRO A 367 -0.30 -36.39 11.81
C PRO A 367 -0.82 -36.27 13.25
N ARG A 368 -2.12 -36.07 13.44
CA ARG A 368 -2.74 -35.99 14.78
C ARG A 368 -2.72 -37.33 15.49
N LYS A 369 -3.05 -38.41 14.78
CA LYS A 369 -3.04 -39.77 15.32
C LYS A 369 -1.61 -40.22 15.67
N PHE A 370 -0.63 -39.82 14.85
CA PHE A 370 0.78 -40.01 15.10
C PHE A 370 1.25 -39.26 16.36
N LEU A 371 0.85 -38.00 16.52
CA LEU A 371 1.22 -37.19 17.69
C LEU A 371 0.57 -37.72 18.99
N GLU A 372 -0.69 -38.16 18.91
CA GLU A 372 -1.41 -38.75 20.04
C GLU A 372 -0.78 -40.10 20.47
N GLN A 373 -0.33 -40.94 19.52
CA GLN A 373 0.39 -42.19 19.79
C GLN A 373 1.83 -41.98 20.29
N TYR A 374 2.48 -40.91 19.83
CA TYR A 374 3.82 -40.53 20.29
C TYR A 374 3.77 -39.98 21.72
N LEU A 375 2.75 -39.20 22.07
CA LEU A 375 2.56 -38.64 23.40
C LEU A 375 1.96 -39.64 24.40
N SER A 376 1.26 -40.68 23.94
CA SER A 376 0.81 -41.79 24.79
C SER A 376 1.93 -42.78 25.14
N GLY A 377 3.09 -42.67 24.50
CA GLY A 377 4.26 -43.52 24.76
C GLY A 377 4.19 -44.91 24.11
N ASP A 378 3.25 -45.15 23.19
CA ASP A 378 3.02 -46.48 22.61
C ASP A 378 3.96 -46.84 21.44
N VAL A 379 4.72 -45.89 20.90
CA VAL A 379 5.61 -46.14 19.74
C VAL A 379 7.07 -45.89 20.13
N GLY A 380 7.64 -46.88 20.82
CA GLY A 380 9.07 -46.95 21.10
C GLY A 380 9.87 -47.61 19.98
N ARG A 381 11.03 -47.01 19.70
CA ARG A 381 12.26 -47.54 19.05
C ARG A 381 12.44 -47.27 17.55
N ILE A 382 13.73 -47.08 17.21
CA ILE A 382 14.38 -46.90 15.89
C ILE A 382 14.47 -45.40 15.51
N PHE A 383 15.56 -44.65 15.72
CA PHE A 383 16.92 -44.83 15.19
C PHE A 383 18.02 -44.32 16.15
N ALA A 384 19.13 -45.07 16.19
CA ALA A 384 20.31 -44.84 17.00
C ALA A 384 21.38 -44.03 16.24
N GLU A 385 21.24 -42.72 16.14
CA GLU A 385 22.31 -41.81 15.69
C GLU A 385 22.45 -40.45 16.42
N PRO A 386 21.57 -39.99 17.34
CA PRO A 386 21.81 -38.74 18.07
C PRO A 386 22.96 -38.80 19.10
N ARG A 387 23.24 -39.99 19.64
CA ARG A 387 24.19 -40.16 20.75
C ARG A 387 25.65 -39.93 20.33
N LYS A 388 26.02 -40.37 19.12
CA LYS A 388 27.38 -40.23 18.58
C LYS A 388 27.73 -38.78 18.29
N PHE A 389 26.75 -38.00 17.85
CA PHE A 389 26.88 -36.55 17.63
C PHE A 389 27.04 -35.80 18.96
N LEU A 390 26.27 -36.19 19.99
CA LEU A 390 26.37 -35.60 21.32
C LEU A 390 27.72 -35.89 21.99
N GLU A 391 28.25 -37.10 21.83
CA GLU A 391 29.57 -37.50 22.37
C GLU A 391 30.72 -36.71 21.72
N GLN A 392 30.65 -36.45 20.41
CA GLN A 392 31.63 -35.58 19.71
C GLN A 392 31.53 -34.12 20.16
N TYR A 393 30.32 -33.60 20.32
CA TYR A 393 30.07 -32.24 20.78
C TYR A 393 30.55 -32.01 22.24
N LEU A 394 30.38 -33.03 23.10
CA LEU A 394 30.81 -32.98 24.50
C LEU A 394 32.31 -33.24 24.70
N SER A 395 33.01 -33.81 23.71
CA SER A 395 34.45 -34.12 23.77
C SER A 395 35.37 -32.90 23.58
N GLY A 396 34.84 -31.76 23.16
CA GLY A 396 35.59 -30.49 23.17
C GLY A 396 36.48 -30.22 21.95
N ASP A 397 36.31 -30.96 20.84
CA ASP A 397 37.05 -30.74 19.59
C ASP A 397 36.63 -29.48 18.79
N VAL A 398 35.69 -28.68 19.31
CA VAL A 398 35.32 -27.38 18.74
C VAL A 398 35.38 -26.32 19.85
N GLY A 399 36.40 -25.48 19.78
CA GLY A 399 36.90 -24.66 20.89
C GLY A 399 35.95 -23.58 21.46
N ARG A 400 36.03 -23.43 22.80
CA ARG A 400 36.04 -22.24 23.70
C ARG A 400 35.14 -21.05 23.30
N ILE A 401 34.33 -20.40 24.16
CA ILE A 401 34.50 -19.79 25.50
C ILE A 401 33.03 -19.56 26.04
N PHE A 402 32.60 -19.87 27.27
CA PHE A 402 32.66 -19.08 28.51
C PHE A 402 32.16 -19.92 29.70
N ALA A 403 32.86 -19.80 30.83
CA ALA A 403 32.83 -20.72 31.98
C ALA A 403 31.87 -20.36 33.13
N GLU A 404 30.91 -19.44 32.94
CA GLU A 404 29.98 -19.05 34.01
C GLU A 404 28.60 -19.74 34.05
N PRO A 405 28.05 -20.33 32.96
CA PRO A 405 26.77 -21.04 33.02
C PRO A 405 26.82 -22.35 33.84
N ARG A 406 28.00 -22.94 34.00
CA ARG A 406 28.18 -24.26 34.62
C ARG A 406 27.86 -24.25 36.12
N LYS A 407 28.30 -23.22 36.84
CA LYS A 407 28.12 -23.12 38.30
C LYS A 407 26.65 -22.87 38.69
N PHE A 408 25.94 -22.13 37.83
CA PHE A 408 24.51 -21.86 37.98
C PHE A 408 23.66 -23.13 37.73
N LEU A 409 24.02 -23.92 36.72
CA LEU A 409 23.30 -25.16 36.39
C LEU A 409 23.51 -26.28 37.43
N GLU A 410 24.71 -26.39 38.01
CA GLU A 410 25.03 -27.36 39.06
C GLU A 410 24.24 -27.10 40.35
N GLN A 411 24.02 -25.82 40.71
CA GLN A 411 23.20 -25.45 41.87
C GLN A 411 21.69 -25.60 41.62
N TYR A 412 21.24 -25.41 40.38
CA TYR A 412 19.83 -25.59 40.01
C TYR A 412 19.42 -27.07 40.01
N LEU A 413 20.32 -27.97 39.60
CA LEU A 413 20.06 -29.41 39.54
C LEU A 413 20.19 -30.13 40.90
N SER A 414 20.79 -29.50 41.92
CA SER A 414 20.90 -30.09 43.27
C SER A 414 19.66 -29.88 44.15
N GLY A 415 18.70 -29.05 43.72
CA GLY A 415 17.39 -28.91 44.38
C GLY A 415 17.34 -28.04 45.64
N ASP A 416 18.39 -27.27 45.95
CA ASP A 416 18.51 -26.61 47.26
C ASP A 416 17.84 -25.23 47.43
N VAL A 417 17.16 -24.64 46.43
CA VAL A 417 16.51 -23.34 46.64
C VAL A 417 15.13 -23.23 45.98
N GLY A 418 14.11 -23.27 46.83
CA GLY A 418 12.72 -22.96 46.50
C GLY A 418 12.36 -21.48 46.70
N ARG A 419 11.37 -21.05 45.90
CA ARG A 419 10.40 -19.97 46.10
C ARG A 419 10.89 -18.51 46.32
N ILE A 420 10.22 -17.63 45.54
CA ILE A 420 9.63 -16.31 45.87
C ILE A 420 10.40 -15.01 45.48
N PHE A 421 9.72 -14.25 44.57
CA PHE A 421 9.71 -12.78 44.31
C PHE A 421 10.99 -12.12 43.74
N ALA A 422 10.98 -11.02 42.98
CA ALA A 422 9.97 -10.06 42.52
C ALA A 422 10.52 -9.30 41.28
N GLU A 423 9.61 -8.91 40.39
CA GLU A 423 9.62 -7.69 39.56
C GLU A 423 10.73 -7.35 38.52
N PRO A 424 10.37 -6.57 37.48
CA PRO A 424 10.98 -6.63 36.16
C PRO A 424 11.69 -5.32 35.81
N ARG A 425 12.98 -5.18 36.11
CA ARG A 425 13.79 -4.07 35.59
C ARG A 425 15.24 -4.48 35.43
N LYS A 426 15.56 -5.03 34.25
CA LYS A 426 16.85 -4.96 33.52
C LYS A 426 16.92 -6.11 32.49
N PHE A 427 16.04 -6.06 31.49
CA PHE A 427 16.28 -6.83 30.26
C PHE A 427 15.75 -6.10 29.03
N LEU A 428 16.04 -4.80 28.96
CA LEU A 428 15.87 -3.99 27.74
C LEU A 428 17.20 -3.30 27.35
N GLY A 429 18.33 -3.97 27.64
CA GLY A 429 19.67 -3.46 27.38
C GLY A 429 20.53 -4.32 26.46
N VAL A 430 20.07 -5.51 26.04
CA VAL A 430 20.87 -6.45 25.21
C VAL A 430 20.05 -7.05 24.05
N PHE A 431 18.91 -6.46 23.69
CA PHE A 431 18.16 -6.81 22.47
C PHE A 431 18.35 -5.79 21.33
N ILE A 432 19.41 -4.96 21.43
CA ILE A 432 19.89 -4.10 20.35
C ILE A 432 21.36 -4.44 20.11
N SER A 433 21.61 -5.63 19.61
CA SER A 433 22.72 -5.95 18.72
C SER A 433 22.45 -7.36 18.20
N CYS A 434 22.59 -7.53 16.89
CA CYS A 434 22.34 -8.78 16.16
C CYS A 434 20.87 -9.06 15.80
N ASN A 435 20.32 -8.24 14.90
CA ASN A 435 19.58 -8.76 13.74
C ASN A 435 19.83 -7.82 12.55
N PHE A 436 21.05 -7.92 12.02
CA PHE A 436 21.34 -7.60 10.63
C PHE A 436 20.80 -8.77 9.79
N ILE A 437 19.85 -8.47 8.91
CA ILE A 437 19.78 -8.82 7.48
C ILE A 437 18.40 -8.33 7.00
N LEU A 438 18.39 -7.07 6.58
CA LEU A 438 17.54 -6.53 5.51
C LEU A 438 18.49 -5.66 4.66
N PHE A 439 18.34 -5.77 3.33
CA PHE A 439 19.14 -5.21 2.23
C PHE A 439 20.38 -6.02 1.79
N ASN A 440 20.19 -6.79 0.71
CA ASN A 440 20.67 -6.36 -0.61
C ASN A 440 19.47 -6.25 -1.55
#